data_AF-A0A101IM20-F1
#
_entry.id   AF-A0A101IM20-F1
#
_cell.length_a   1.000
_cell.length_b   1.000
_cell.length_c   1.000
_cell.angle_alpha   90.00
_cell.angle_beta   90.00
_cell.angle_gamma   90.00
#
_symmetry.space_group_name_H-M   'P 1'
#
loop_
_entity.id
_entity.type
_entity.pdbx_description
1 polymer ?
#
loop_
_entity_poly.entity_id
_entity_poly.type
_entity_poly.pdbx_seq_one_letter_code
_entity_poly.pdbx_strand_id
1 'polypeptide(L)'
;MKKILAFLVLILALAPASAAAEGGSPEIEAITIVSLPVDSVTIYPDGLATVKRTGVMEVTEGVHQLVVDLPSSVKMESVRFSATNATVKKVVYDDNPEYTLNVSSTGLQEFELVYLMPRAGQWKPSYSVHLMEETVLVSAQAVVANNFGEDLEAVKLKLVSGPPQFVALEKYLTVGSASLRAVAEEAEMDYAPAAAPVPATGELETLYIYELDGRKDLEVDKEVGFPLFDETAPIMRSYIWDAYYQNEGPVTEVVKANNTMKDPWPAGSALLYKNGEYVSEVEIPFTPTGTEAEIEVGSSADLKVERKLANYTSAEEIVTIPGAGNASSAMKVTTETWTYRLTLKSNIDRNATAEVSDIKPLKAELIAAEPEPVEMTATGLDWKLEILPREEVAIEYTYRVVTREVMASGR
;
A
#
# COMPACT_ATOMS: atom_id res chain seq x y z
N MET A 1 -9.49 -36.84 13.56
CA MET A 1 -8.73 -35.79 12.87
C MET A 1 -7.45 -36.44 12.35
N LYS A 2 -7.44 -36.82 11.07
CA LYS A 2 -6.32 -37.56 10.46
C LYS A 2 -5.25 -36.55 10.04
N LYS A 3 -4.15 -36.47 10.79
CA LYS A 3 -2.89 -35.93 10.28
C LYS A 3 -2.48 -36.85 9.13
N ILE A 4 -2.63 -36.41 7.88
CA ILE A 4 -1.97 -37.08 6.77
C ILE A 4 -0.51 -36.62 6.86
N LEU A 5 0.26 -37.37 7.65
CA LEU A 5 1.70 -37.24 7.74
C LEU A 5 2.23 -37.94 6.48
N ALA A 6 2.80 -37.17 5.55
CA ALA A 6 3.53 -37.75 4.42
C ALA A 6 4.74 -38.50 5.00
N PHE A 7 4.59 -39.81 5.12
CA PHE A 7 5.62 -40.70 5.66
C PHE A 7 6.58 -41.02 4.52
N LEU A 8 7.69 -40.30 4.43
CA LEU A 8 8.84 -40.79 3.68
C LEU A 8 9.53 -41.84 4.56
N VAL A 9 9.10 -43.10 4.49
CA VAL A 9 9.84 -44.23 5.11
C VAL A 9 11.05 -44.51 4.23
N LEU A 10 12.12 -43.74 4.43
CA LEU A 10 13.44 -44.11 3.95
C LEU A 10 14.16 -44.78 5.13
N ILE A 11 14.21 -46.11 5.13
CA ILE A 11 15.09 -46.85 6.04
C ILE A 11 16.49 -46.74 5.46
N LEU A 12 17.31 -45.86 6.04
CA LEU A 12 18.75 -45.83 5.80
C LEU A 12 19.39 -47.05 6.47
N ALA A 13 19.25 -48.22 5.85
CA ALA A 13 19.93 -49.44 6.25
C ALA A 13 21.33 -49.46 5.65
N LEU A 14 22.30 -48.88 6.34
CA LEU A 14 23.72 -49.20 6.11
C LEU A 14 24.05 -50.47 6.92
N ALA A 15 24.59 -51.46 6.22
CA ALA A 15 24.97 -52.74 6.79
C ALA A 15 25.96 -52.53 7.96
N PRO A 16 25.91 -53.34 9.03
CA PRO A 16 26.86 -53.24 10.12
C PRO A 16 28.27 -53.49 9.59
N ALA A 17 29.16 -52.52 9.78
CA ALA A 17 30.58 -52.67 9.49
C ALA A 17 31.14 -53.85 10.30
N SER A 18 31.40 -54.98 9.63
CA SER A 18 32.23 -56.01 10.21
C SER A 18 33.65 -55.48 10.29
N ALA A 19 34.25 -55.59 11.46
CA ALA A 19 35.62 -55.19 11.77
C ALA A 19 36.64 -55.56 10.68
N ALA A 20 37.41 -54.57 10.23
CA ALA A 20 38.88 -54.55 10.19
C ALA A 20 39.42 -53.70 9.04
N ALA A 21 40.06 -52.56 9.35
CA ALA A 21 41.41 -52.24 8.90
C ALA A 21 41.81 -50.86 9.45
N GLU A 22 42.94 -50.81 10.13
CA GLU A 22 43.61 -49.58 10.56
C GLU A 22 43.98 -48.71 9.35
N GLY A 23 43.81 -47.40 9.49
CA GLY A 23 44.45 -46.41 8.63
C GLY A 23 43.74 -46.13 7.31
N GLY A 24 42.72 -45.29 7.36
CA GLY A 24 42.08 -44.70 6.18
C GLY A 24 41.11 -43.63 6.63
N SER A 25 41.07 -42.51 5.90
CA SER A 25 40.07 -41.45 6.00
C SER A 25 38.67 -42.03 6.25
N PRO A 26 37.77 -41.36 7.01
CA PRO A 26 36.42 -41.88 7.24
C PRO A 26 35.81 -42.23 5.89
N GLU A 27 35.53 -43.52 5.68
CA GLU A 27 34.90 -44.02 4.47
C GLU A 27 33.60 -43.25 4.29
N ILE A 28 33.46 -42.57 3.16
CA ILE A 28 32.25 -41.83 2.84
C ILE A 28 31.15 -42.85 2.57
N GLU A 29 30.38 -43.14 3.62
CA GLU A 29 29.18 -43.96 3.58
C GLU A 29 28.10 -43.22 2.78
N ALA A 30 27.62 -43.88 1.71
CA ALA A 30 26.51 -43.52 0.81
C ALA A 30 25.91 -42.09 0.91
N ILE A 31 26.13 -41.29 -0.15
CA ILE A 31 25.42 -40.01 -0.34
C ILE A 31 23.93 -40.29 -0.53
N THR A 32 23.09 -39.78 0.38
CA THR A 32 21.64 -39.89 0.25
C THR A 32 21.04 -38.58 -0.25
N ILE A 33 20.28 -38.65 -1.35
CA ILE A 33 19.49 -37.51 -1.83
C ILE A 33 18.20 -37.46 -1.03
N VAL A 34 17.97 -36.34 -0.34
CA VAL A 34 16.76 -36.12 0.48
C VAL A 34 15.90 -35.05 -0.16
N SER A 35 14.64 -35.39 -0.45
CA SER A 35 13.60 -34.45 -0.83
C SER A 35 12.55 -34.39 0.28
N LEU A 36 12.36 -33.20 0.86
CA LEU A 36 11.40 -32.94 1.94
C LEU A 36 10.16 -32.25 1.34
N PRO A 37 8.94 -32.64 1.72
CA PRO A 37 7.74 -31.97 1.25
C PRO A 37 7.66 -30.54 1.81
N VAL A 38 7.03 -29.65 1.05
CA VAL A 38 6.77 -28.27 1.47
C VAL A 38 5.69 -28.26 2.56
N ASP A 39 6.01 -27.70 3.72
CA ASP A 39 5.06 -27.55 4.83
C ASP A 39 4.32 -26.21 4.77
N SER A 40 5.07 -25.14 4.51
CA SER A 40 4.53 -23.78 4.46
C SER A 40 5.33 -22.88 3.54
N VAL A 41 4.65 -21.93 2.90
CA VAL A 41 5.28 -20.85 2.14
C VAL A 41 4.78 -19.49 2.64
N THR A 42 5.69 -18.53 2.72
CA THR A 42 5.39 -17.13 3.05
C THR A 42 5.75 -16.26 1.85
N ILE A 43 4.79 -15.55 1.26
CA ILE A 43 4.97 -14.76 0.03
C ILE A 43 4.99 -13.27 0.38
N TYR A 44 6.02 -12.57 -0.08
CA TYR A 44 6.24 -11.14 0.15
C TYR A 44 5.82 -10.28 -1.06
N PRO A 45 5.54 -8.98 -0.89
CA PRO A 45 5.07 -8.10 -1.96
C PRO A 45 6.02 -7.96 -3.16
N ASP A 46 7.32 -8.13 -2.95
CA ASP A 46 8.36 -8.08 -3.99
C ASP A 46 8.53 -9.40 -4.77
N GLY A 47 7.69 -10.39 -4.45
CA GLY A 47 7.73 -11.73 -5.02
C GLY A 47 8.79 -12.64 -4.39
N LEU A 48 9.52 -12.18 -3.36
CA LEU A 48 10.33 -13.07 -2.54
C LEU A 48 9.40 -14.04 -1.80
N ALA A 49 9.83 -15.27 -1.63
CA ALA A 49 9.13 -16.24 -0.80
C ALA A 49 10.09 -16.94 0.16
N THR A 50 9.63 -17.15 1.39
CA THR A 50 10.27 -18.08 2.33
C THR A 50 9.57 -19.42 2.20
N VAL A 51 10.33 -20.47 1.91
CA VAL A 51 9.83 -21.84 1.84
C VAL A 51 10.35 -22.60 3.05
N LYS A 52 9.43 -23.30 3.72
CA LYS A 52 9.74 -24.24 4.79
C LYS A 52 9.30 -25.62 4.34
N ARG A 53 10.27 -26.54 4.23
CA ARG A 53 10.06 -27.96 4.02
C ARG A 53 10.30 -28.71 5.32
N THR A 54 9.48 -29.71 5.61
CA THR A 54 9.64 -30.55 6.80
C THR A 54 9.43 -32.01 6.47
N GLY A 55 10.17 -32.90 7.11
CA GLY A 55 9.95 -34.33 6.97
C GLY A 55 10.45 -35.09 8.18
N VAL A 56 10.13 -36.38 8.18
CA VAL A 56 10.48 -37.29 9.26
C VAL A 56 11.06 -38.54 8.62
N MET A 57 12.20 -39.02 9.12
CA MET A 57 12.88 -40.20 8.62
C MET A 57 13.57 -40.94 9.76
N GLU A 58 13.62 -42.28 9.70
CA GLU A 58 14.41 -43.07 10.63
C GLU A 58 15.88 -43.06 10.20
N VAL A 59 16.77 -42.70 11.11
CA VAL A 59 18.21 -42.59 10.83
C VAL A 59 18.98 -43.41 11.85
N THR A 60 19.97 -44.17 11.37
CA THR A 60 20.85 -44.93 12.24
C THR A 60 21.87 -44.02 12.93
N GLU A 61 22.37 -44.46 14.08
CA GLU A 61 23.53 -43.84 14.72
C GLU A 61 24.73 -43.82 13.75
N GLY A 62 25.47 -42.70 13.72
CA GLY A 62 26.64 -42.56 12.86
C GLY A 62 26.71 -41.23 12.10
N VAL A 63 27.64 -41.17 11.14
CA VAL A 63 27.87 -40.00 10.29
C VAL A 63 27.24 -40.26 8.93
N HIS A 64 26.30 -39.40 8.54
CA HIS A 64 25.59 -39.49 7.27
C HIS A 64 25.91 -38.30 6.38
N GLN A 65 26.11 -38.54 5.09
CA GLN A 65 26.19 -37.47 4.09
C GLN A 65 24.87 -37.35 3.33
N LEU A 66 24.31 -36.14 3.35
CA LEU A 66 23.04 -35.82 2.73
C LEU A 66 23.24 -34.74 1.68
N VAL A 67 22.66 -34.96 0.50
CA VAL A 67 22.51 -33.92 -0.52
C VAL A 67 21.03 -33.56 -0.60
N VAL A 68 20.74 -32.28 -0.45
CA VAL A 68 19.37 -31.77 -0.52
C VAL A 68 19.09 -31.29 -1.94
N ASP A 69 18.06 -31.83 -2.57
CA ASP A 69 17.62 -31.38 -3.90
C ASP A 69 16.83 -30.08 -3.77
N LEU A 70 17.38 -29.00 -4.33
CA LEU A 70 16.84 -27.64 -4.24
C LEU A 70 16.50 -27.09 -5.63
N PRO A 71 15.38 -26.37 -5.78
CA PRO A 71 15.09 -25.66 -7.02
C PRO A 71 16.20 -24.66 -7.40
N SER A 72 16.43 -24.46 -8.69
CA SER A 72 17.51 -23.61 -9.21
C SER A 72 17.37 -22.11 -8.86
N SER A 73 16.17 -21.66 -8.49
CA SER A 73 15.93 -20.27 -8.10
C SER A 73 16.25 -19.99 -6.63
N VAL A 74 16.58 -21.00 -5.82
CA VAL A 74 16.88 -20.82 -4.39
C VAL A 74 18.11 -19.92 -4.19
N LYS A 75 18.01 -18.98 -3.24
CA LYS A 75 19.18 -18.23 -2.74
C LYS A 75 20.02 -19.14 -1.84
N MET A 76 21.10 -19.69 -2.36
CA MET A 76 21.87 -20.74 -1.68
C MET A 76 22.43 -20.31 -0.30
N GLU A 77 22.77 -19.03 -0.17
CA GLU A 77 23.23 -18.41 1.07
C GLU A 77 22.13 -18.36 2.16
N SER A 78 20.87 -18.42 1.77
CA SER A 78 19.72 -18.41 2.68
C SER A 78 19.38 -19.79 3.25
N VAL A 79 19.88 -20.87 2.64
CA VAL A 79 19.48 -22.24 3.00
C VAL A 79 19.95 -22.57 4.42
N ARG A 80 18.99 -22.94 5.27
CA ARG A 80 19.17 -23.44 6.64
C ARG A 80 18.55 -24.83 6.74
N PHE A 81 19.33 -25.78 7.23
CA PHE A 81 18.89 -27.16 7.44
C PHE A 81 19.15 -27.53 8.89
N SER A 82 18.15 -28.12 9.54
CA SER A 82 18.24 -28.56 10.91
C SER A 82 17.62 -29.94 11.06
N ALA A 83 18.14 -30.68 12.04
CA ALA A 83 17.61 -31.96 12.46
C ALA A 83 17.65 -32.01 13.99
N THR A 84 16.59 -32.52 14.62
CA THR A 84 16.57 -32.90 16.05
C THR A 84 17.72 -33.86 16.39
N ASN A 85 18.18 -33.99 17.63
CA ASN A 85 19.11 -35.06 18.08
C ASN A 85 20.39 -35.32 17.24
N ALA A 86 20.83 -34.37 16.42
CA ALA A 86 21.96 -34.53 15.53
C ALA A 86 22.72 -33.22 15.35
N THR A 87 24.04 -33.32 15.15
CA THR A 87 24.86 -32.16 14.78
C THR A 87 24.93 -32.07 13.26
N VAL A 88 24.56 -30.93 12.71
CA VAL A 88 24.59 -30.65 11.27
C VAL A 88 25.82 -29.81 10.94
N LYS A 89 26.68 -30.29 10.03
CA LYS A 89 27.73 -29.49 9.40
C LYS A 89 27.39 -29.29 7.92
N LYS A 90 27.35 -28.04 7.48
CA LYS A 90 27.08 -27.65 6.08
C LYS A 90 28.41 -27.44 5.35
N VAL A 91 28.57 -28.05 4.19
CA VAL A 91 29.59 -27.74 3.20
C VAL A 91 28.87 -27.36 1.91
N VAL A 92 29.15 -26.17 1.37
CA VAL A 92 28.50 -25.68 0.15
C VAL A 92 29.46 -25.87 -1.01
N TYR A 93 29.10 -26.74 -1.95
CA TYR A 93 29.76 -26.87 -3.25
C TYR A 93 28.86 -26.23 -4.32
N ASP A 94 29.50 -25.61 -5.33
CA ASP A 94 28.97 -24.82 -6.46
C ASP A 94 27.43 -24.70 -6.60
N ASP A 95 26.67 -25.81 -6.67
CA ASP A 95 25.22 -25.79 -6.92
C ASP A 95 24.33 -26.56 -5.91
N ASN A 96 24.87 -27.40 -5.02
CA ASN A 96 24.08 -28.21 -4.06
C ASN A 96 24.72 -28.23 -2.66
N PRO A 97 23.96 -27.98 -1.58
CA PRO A 97 24.53 -28.00 -0.25
C PRO A 97 24.65 -29.45 0.23
N GLU A 98 25.86 -29.82 0.63
CA GLU A 98 26.13 -31.10 1.27
C GLU A 98 26.06 -30.93 2.79
N TYR A 99 25.33 -31.82 3.44
CA TYR A 99 25.18 -31.82 4.89
C TYR A 99 25.76 -33.09 5.47
N THR A 100 26.71 -32.94 6.38
CA THR A 100 27.16 -34.02 7.25
C THR A 100 26.34 -34.01 8.52
N LEU A 101 25.58 -35.08 8.74
CA LEU A 101 24.75 -35.29 9.92
C LEU A 101 25.47 -36.26 10.87
N ASN A 102 25.72 -35.86 12.11
CA ASN A 102 26.22 -36.76 13.14
C ASN A 102 25.09 -37.09 14.12
N VAL A 103 24.58 -38.32 14.03
CA VAL A 103 23.44 -38.82 14.79
C VAL A 103 23.94 -39.63 15.99
N SER A 104 23.56 -39.21 17.20
CA SER A 104 24.07 -39.80 18.45
C SER A 104 23.35 -41.09 18.87
N SER A 105 22.19 -41.38 18.31
CA SER A 105 21.43 -42.61 18.60
C SER A 105 20.45 -42.90 17.47
N THR A 106 20.32 -44.17 17.10
CA THR A 106 19.33 -44.61 16.10
C THR A 106 17.92 -44.22 16.52
N GLY A 107 17.15 -43.61 15.62
CA GLY A 107 15.78 -43.25 15.91
C GLY A 107 15.12 -42.40 14.83
N LEU A 108 13.88 -42.03 15.12
CA LEU A 108 13.07 -41.15 14.28
C LEU A 108 13.57 -39.71 14.41
N GLN A 109 13.85 -39.12 13.25
CA GLN A 109 14.50 -37.84 13.12
C GLN A 109 13.58 -36.86 12.39
N GLU A 110 13.32 -35.69 12.99
CA GLU A 110 12.62 -34.60 12.30
C GLU A 110 13.64 -33.72 11.58
N PHE A 111 13.28 -33.32 10.36
CA PHE A 111 14.09 -32.47 9.50
C PHE A 111 13.33 -31.21 9.15
N GLU A 112 14.02 -30.08 9.19
CA GLU A 112 13.50 -28.80 8.75
C GLU A 112 14.51 -28.14 7.81
N LEU A 113 13.97 -27.64 6.69
CA LEU A 113 14.73 -26.96 5.66
C LEU A 113 14.02 -25.65 5.34
N VAL A 114 14.72 -24.54 5.52
CA VAL A 114 14.19 -23.19 5.27
C VAL A 114 15.11 -22.48 4.29
N TYR A 115 14.53 -21.85 3.27
CA TYR A 115 15.28 -21.08 2.29
C TYR A 115 14.41 -20.01 1.64
N LEU A 116 15.06 -19.06 0.98
CA LEU A 116 14.43 -17.97 0.24
C LEU A 116 14.45 -18.28 -1.25
N MET A 117 13.34 -18.01 -1.92
CA MET A 117 13.20 -18.09 -3.37
C MET A 117 12.71 -16.74 -3.92
N PRO A 118 13.51 -16.02 -4.72
CA PRO A 118 13.10 -14.80 -5.37
C PRO A 118 12.15 -15.09 -6.54
N ARG A 119 11.08 -14.29 -6.66
CA ARG A 119 10.07 -14.37 -7.73
C ARG A 119 9.29 -15.69 -7.79
N ALA A 120 9.31 -16.47 -6.71
CA ALA A 120 8.68 -17.80 -6.66
C ALA A 120 7.20 -17.77 -6.28
N GLY A 121 6.78 -16.78 -5.48
CA GLY A 121 5.37 -16.54 -5.20
C GLY A 121 5.02 -15.11 -5.55
N GLN A 122 3.87 -14.89 -6.17
CA GLN A 122 3.29 -13.56 -6.29
C GLN A 122 1.89 -13.61 -5.70
N TRP A 123 1.47 -12.55 -5.04
CA TRP A 123 0.09 -12.43 -4.62
C TRP A 123 -0.38 -10.99 -4.65
N LYS A 124 -1.67 -10.80 -4.84
CA LYS A 124 -2.33 -9.50 -4.73
C LYS A 124 -3.73 -9.67 -4.15
N PRO A 125 -4.22 -8.73 -3.34
CA PRO A 125 -5.63 -8.69 -3.01
C PRO A 125 -6.44 -8.27 -4.25
N SER A 126 -7.61 -8.85 -4.41
CA SER A 126 -8.61 -8.47 -5.40
C SER A 126 -9.95 -8.35 -4.68
N TYR A 127 -10.61 -7.22 -4.90
CA TYR A 127 -11.81 -6.87 -4.15
C TYR A 127 -13.06 -6.87 -5.02
N SER A 128 -14.20 -7.13 -4.39
CA SER A 128 -15.51 -6.74 -4.91
C SER A 128 -16.21 -5.89 -3.86
N VAL A 129 -16.58 -4.67 -4.26
CA VAL A 129 -17.20 -3.67 -3.39
C VAL A 129 -18.65 -3.50 -3.82
N HIS A 130 -19.58 -3.83 -2.95
CA HIS A 130 -21.01 -3.67 -3.21
C HIS A 130 -21.55 -2.50 -2.41
N LEU A 131 -21.81 -1.39 -3.11
CA LEU A 131 -22.33 -0.17 -2.54
C LEU A 131 -23.86 -0.25 -2.44
N MET A 132 -24.36 -0.24 -1.20
CA MET A 132 -25.78 -0.08 -0.86
C MET A 132 -26.04 1.35 -0.39
N GLU A 133 -27.27 1.68 0.01
CA GLU A 133 -27.62 3.07 0.36
C GLU A 133 -26.80 3.63 1.54
N GLU A 134 -26.76 2.89 2.66
CA GLU A 134 -26.13 3.30 3.93
C GLU A 134 -24.94 2.41 4.33
N THR A 135 -24.68 1.33 3.60
CA THR A 135 -23.62 0.38 3.88
C THR A 135 -22.84 0.00 2.64
N VAL A 136 -21.63 -0.53 2.85
CA VAL A 136 -20.82 -1.17 1.82
C VAL A 136 -20.45 -2.57 2.27
N LEU A 137 -20.53 -3.54 1.36
CA LEU A 137 -19.92 -4.85 1.53
C LEU A 137 -18.59 -4.86 0.78
N VAL A 138 -17.50 -5.03 1.51
CA VAL A 138 -16.14 -5.17 0.99
C VAL A 138 -15.75 -6.63 1.11
N SER A 139 -15.62 -7.30 -0.04
CA SER A 139 -15.20 -8.69 -0.13
C SER A 139 -13.81 -8.75 -0.75
N ALA A 140 -12.91 -9.50 -0.13
CA ALA A 140 -11.51 -9.59 -0.54
C ALA A 140 -11.11 -11.04 -0.84
N GLN A 141 -10.39 -11.23 -1.93
CA GLN A 141 -9.72 -12.48 -2.27
C GLN A 141 -8.22 -12.24 -2.41
N ALA A 142 -7.42 -13.19 -1.93
CA ALA A 142 -6.01 -13.26 -2.26
C ALA A 142 -5.83 -14.05 -3.56
N VAL A 143 -5.41 -13.38 -4.62
CA VAL A 143 -5.01 -14.04 -5.86
C VAL A 143 -3.54 -14.40 -5.74
N VAL A 144 -3.22 -15.69 -5.75
CA VAL A 144 -1.86 -16.21 -5.52
C VAL A 144 -1.38 -16.96 -6.76
N ALA A 145 -0.21 -16.57 -7.27
CA ALA A 145 0.49 -17.24 -8.36
C ALA A 145 1.59 -18.15 -7.82
N ASN A 146 1.60 -19.42 -8.25
CA ASN A 146 2.64 -20.38 -7.92
C ASN A 146 3.71 -20.42 -9.02
N ASN A 147 4.87 -19.81 -8.77
CA ASN A 147 6.06 -19.89 -9.60
C ASN A 147 7.22 -20.59 -8.85
N PHE A 148 6.92 -21.50 -7.92
CA PHE A 148 7.91 -22.23 -7.14
C PHE A 148 8.63 -23.32 -7.96
N GLY A 149 8.13 -23.62 -9.17
CA GLY A 149 8.66 -24.65 -10.06
C GLY A 149 8.19 -26.06 -9.72
N GLU A 150 7.24 -26.20 -8.79
CA GLU A 150 6.61 -27.46 -8.37
C GLU A 150 5.16 -27.21 -7.94
N ASP A 151 4.36 -28.28 -7.94
CA ASP A 151 3.03 -28.26 -7.31
C ASP A 151 3.19 -28.16 -5.79
N LEU A 152 2.42 -27.28 -5.17
CA LEU A 152 2.37 -27.17 -3.72
C LEU A 152 1.12 -27.87 -3.22
N GLU A 153 1.29 -29.06 -2.65
CA GLU A 153 0.18 -29.85 -2.09
C GLU A 153 0.08 -29.67 -0.58
N ALA A 154 -1.13 -29.37 -0.11
CA ALA A 154 -1.47 -29.23 1.29
C ALA A 154 -0.51 -28.31 2.08
N VAL A 155 -0.15 -27.16 1.52
CA VAL A 155 0.78 -26.21 2.17
C VAL A 155 0.04 -25.20 3.04
N LYS A 156 0.66 -24.75 4.13
CA LYS A 156 0.20 -23.55 4.84
C LYS A 156 0.65 -22.31 4.08
N LEU A 157 -0.30 -21.43 3.74
CA LEU A 157 -0.02 -20.24 2.95
C LEU A 157 -0.08 -18.99 3.82
N LYS A 158 1.04 -18.25 3.86
CA LYS A 158 1.16 -16.96 4.54
C LYS A 158 1.43 -15.88 3.51
N LEU A 159 0.64 -14.83 3.54
CA LEU A 159 0.73 -13.72 2.59
C LEU A 159 1.15 -12.48 3.35
N VAL A 160 2.19 -11.81 2.90
CA VAL A 160 2.72 -10.62 3.58
C VAL A 160 2.30 -9.39 2.79
N SER A 161 1.64 -8.45 3.46
CA SER A 161 1.29 -7.13 2.91
C SER A 161 1.76 -6.04 3.86
N GLY A 162 1.84 -4.81 3.37
CA GLY A 162 2.10 -3.65 4.21
C GLY A 162 1.67 -2.37 3.49
N PRO A 163 1.85 -1.21 4.13
CA PRO A 163 1.66 0.04 3.44
C PRO A 163 2.59 0.09 2.23
N PRO A 164 2.15 0.69 1.11
CA PRO A 164 2.99 0.82 -0.08
C PRO A 164 4.31 1.49 0.32
N GLN A 165 5.42 0.76 0.11
CA GLN A 165 6.76 1.21 0.47
C GLN A 165 7.24 2.37 -0.42
N PHE A 166 6.53 2.60 -1.53
CA PHE A 166 6.65 3.78 -2.36
C PHE A 166 5.52 4.73 -2.01
N VAL A 167 5.86 5.87 -1.38
CA VAL A 167 4.99 7.04 -1.48
C VAL A 167 4.93 7.35 -2.97
N ALA A 168 3.74 7.14 -3.58
CA ALA A 168 3.55 7.48 -4.98
C ALA A 168 4.05 8.90 -5.18
N LEU A 169 5.02 9.08 -6.09
CA LEU A 169 5.48 10.39 -6.52
C LEU A 169 4.28 11.25 -6.97
N GLU A 170 3.13 10.64 -7.27
CA GLU A 170 1.83 11.28 -7.52
C GLU A 170 1.38 12.23 -6.41
N LYS A 171 1.56 11.90 -5.11
CA LYS A 171 1.30 12.88 -4.03
C LYS A 171 2.27 14.06 -4.08
N TYR A 172 3.46 13.87 -4.62
CA TYR A 172 4.44 14.95 -4.87
C TYR A 172 4.25 15.62 -6.25
N LEU A 173 3.52 15.02 -7.19
CA LEU A 173 3.27 15.55 -8.54
C LEU A 173 1.95 16.32 -8.63
N THR A 174 0.93 15.96 -7.83
CA THR A 174 -0.24 16.82 -7.62
C THR A 174 0.17 18.10 -6.92
N VAL A 175 1.03 18.01 -5.90
CA VAL A 175 1.74 19.17 -5.35
C VAL A 175 2.75 19.73 -6.37
N GLY A 176 3.33 18.91 -7.24
CA GLY A 176 4.37 19.22 -8.24
C GLY A 176 3.96 20.16 -9.37
N SER A 177 2.69 20.12 -9.78
CA SER A 177 2.14 21.08 -10.74
C SER A 177 1.95 22.48 -10.13
N ALA A 178 1.70 22.54 -8.81
CA ALA A 178 1.66 23.80 -8.06
C ALA A 178 3.05 24.27 -7.60
N SER A 179 4.00 23.35 -7.39
CA SER A 179 5.31 23.63 -6.79
C SER A 179 6.47 23.79 -7.77
N LEU A 180 6.33 23.44 -9.06
CA LEU A 180 7.35 23.77 -10.08
C LEU A 180 7.53 25.28 -10.31
N ARG A 181 6.67 26.13 -9.73
CA ARG A 181 6.85 27.60 -9.71
C ARG A 181 7.59 28.13 -8.48
N ALA A 182 7.82 27.32 -7.45
CA ALA A 182 8.47 27.75 -6.21
C ALA A 182 9.95 27.32 -6.08
N VAL A 183 10.42 26.35 -6.87
CA VAL A 183 11.80 25.80 -6.74
C VAL A 183 12.90 26.73 -7.30
N ALA A 184 12.58 27.96 -7.70
CA ALA A 184 13.57 28.91 -8.21
C ALA A 184 14.11 29.90 -7.16
N GLU A 185 13.52 30.00 -5.97
CA GLU A 185 14.00 30.91 -4.93
C GLU A 185 13.77 30.32 -3.53
N GLU A 186 14.85 30.22 -2.75
CA GLU A 186 14.93 29.82 -1.33
C GLU A 186 14.89 28.29 -1.08
N ALA A 187 15.98 27.51 -1.05
CA ALA A 187 17.30 27.76 -0.47
C ALA A 187 17.22 28.48 0.89
N GLU A 188 17.21 27.67 1.96
CA GLU A 188 17.06 28.01 3.39
C GLU A 188 15.63 28.10 3.92
N MET A 189 15.11 26.98 4.45
CA MET A 189 14.30 27.05 5.66
C MET A 189 14.25 25.72 6.43
N ASP A 190 14.16 25.90 7.74
CA ASP A 190 14.47 25.00 8.85
C ASP A 190 13.66 23.70 8.89
N TYR A 191 14.32 22.64 9.37
CA TYR A 191 13.72 21.32 9.59
C TYR A 191 12.76 21.41 10.79
N ALA A 192 11.46 21.50 10.53
CA ALA A 192 10.43 21.31 11.57
C ALA A 192 10.36 19.81 11.97
N PRO A 193 10.17 19.49 13.26
CA PRO A 193 10.52 18.19 13.80
C PRO A 193 9.59 17.08 13.30
N ALA A 194 10.21 15.95 12.97
CA ALA A 194 9.53 14.68 12.80
C ALA A 194 8.63 14.40 14.03
N ALA A 195 7.39 13.98 13.77
CA ALA A 195 6.54 13.42 14.80
C ALA A 195 7.33 12.33 15.55
N ALA A 196 7.31 12.41 16.88
CA ALA A 196 8.09 11.50 17.72
C ALA A 196 7.74 10.04 17.37
N PRO A 197 8.75 9.16 17.18
CA PRO A 197 8.49 7.75 16.94
C PRO A 197 7.77 7.18 18.17
N VAL A 198 6.56 6.66 17.94
CA VAL A 198 5.87 5.83 18.93
C VAL A 198 6.77 4.60 19.18
N PRO A 199 7.08 4.22 20.42
CA PRO A 199 7.89 3.05 20.68
C PRO A 199 7.08 1.81 20.25
N ALA A 200 7.51 1.19 19.18
CA ALA A 200 6.92 -0.05 18.69
C ALA A 200 7.46 -1.23 19.52
N THR A 201 6.53 -2.12 19.87
CA THR A 201 6.80 -3.30 20.67
C THR A 201 6.41 -4.54 19.88
N GLY A 202 7.36 -5.05 19.07
CA GLY A 202 7.41 -6.46 18.67
C GLY A 202 6.73 -6.85 17.35
N GLU A 203 7.54 -7.50 16.51
CA GLU A 203 7.26 -8.19 15.23
C GLU A 203 7.06 -7.31 13.99
N LEU A 204 8.17 -7.04 13.28
CA LEU A 204 8.26 -6.52 11.90
C LEU A 204 7.28 -5.36 11.61
N GLU A 205 7.52 -4.23 12.28
CA GLU A 205 6.62 -3.11 12.61
C GLU A 205 5.80 -2.43 11.46
N THR A 206 5.94 -2.84 10.20
CA THR A 206 5.17 -2.32 9.05
C THR A 206 4.53 -3.40 8.16
N LEU A 207 4.82 -4.68 8.37
CA LEU A 207 4.32 -5.77 7.52
C LEU A 207 3.35 -6.66 8.30
N TYR A 208 2.22 -6.96 7.67
CA TYR A 208 1.14 -7.78 8.17
C TYR A 208 1.14 -9.14 7.47
N ILE A 209 0.97 -10.21 8.25
CA ILE A 209 0.94 -11.59 7.76
C ILE A 209 -0.49 -12.10 7.80
N TYR A 210 -1.04 -12.41 6.63
CA TYR A 210 -2.34 -13.05 6.44
C TYR A 210 -2.11 -14.55 6.27
N GLU A 211 -2.37 -15.33 7.32
CA GLU A 211 -2.32 -16.79 7.26
C GLU A 211 -3.68 -17.32 6.80
N LEU A 212 -3.73 -17.95 5.62
CA LEU A 212 -4.98 -18.47 5.08
C LEU A 212 -5.45 -19.69 5.86
N ASP A 213 -6.77 -19.79 6.05
CA ASP A 213 -7.38 -20.89 6.78
C ASP A 213 -7.16 -22.25 6.09
N GLY A 214 -6.59 -23.19 6.84
CA GLY A 214 -6.35 -24.55 6.37
C GLY A 214 -5.13 -24.66 5.43
N ARG A 215 -4.91 -25.88 4.94
CA ARG A 215 -3.85 -26.18 3.96
C ARG A 215 -4.41 -26.00 2.54
N LYS A 216 -3.58 -25.48 1.64
CA LYS A 216 -3.97 -25.12 0.27
C LYS A 216 -3.17 -25.93 -0.74
N ASP A 217 -3.82 -26.20 -1.87
CA ASP A 217 -3.19 -26.78 -3.05
C ASP A 217 -3.00 -25.68 -4.09
N LEU A 218 -1.82 -25.61 -4.69
CA LEU A 218 -1.48 -24.68 -5.75
C LEU A 218 -0.75 -25.44 -6.86
N GLU A 219 -1.39 -25.60 -8.00
CA GLU A 219 -0.74 -26.12 -9.21
C GLU A 219 0.36 -25.17 -9.68
N VAL A 220 1.45 -25.73 -10.20
CA VAL A 220 2.57 -24.97 -10.76
C VAL A 220 2.11 -24.10 -11.94
N ASP A 221 2.65 -22.89 -12.01
CA ASP A 221 2.37 -21.88 -13.05
C ASP A 221 0.87 -21.50 -13.17
N LYS A 222 0.10 -21.66 -12.08
CA LYS A 222 -1.30 -21.25 -11.99
C LYS A 222 -1.50 -20.11 -10.99
N GLU A 223 -2.57 -19.36 -11.23
CA GLU A 223 -3.13 -18.40 -10.29
C GLU A 223 -4.42 -18.95 -9.69
N VAL A 224 -4.55 -18.84 -8.37
CA VAL A 224 -5.73 -19.28 -7.63
C VAL A 224 -6.19 -18.17 -6.69
N GLY A 225 -7.50 -17.89 -6.69
CA GLY A 225 -8.14 -16.98 -5.74
C GLY A 225 -8.56 -17.70 -4.47
N PHE A 226 -8.13 -17.22 -3.32
CA PHE A 226 -8.60 -17.68 -2.01
C PHE A 226 -9.38 -16.58 -1.31
N PRO A 227 -10.50 -16.88 -0.62
CA PRO A 227 -11.17 -15.92 0.23
C PRO A 227 -10.22 -15.37 1.29
N LEU A 228 -10.19 -14.05 1.47
CA LEU A 228 -9.40 -13.38 2.50
C LEU A 228 -10.32 -12.89 3.64
N PHE A 229 -11.35 -12.11 3.30
CA PHE A 229 -12.39 -11.68 4.24
C PHE A 229 -13.62 -11.12 3.51
N ASP A 230 -14.72 -11.00 4.25
CA ASP A 230 -15.91 -10.24 3.89
C ASP A 230 -16.28 -9.33 5.06
N GLU A 231 -16.46 -8.03 4.80
CA GLU A 231 -16.82 -7.05 5.81
C GLU A 231 -17.95 -6.16 5.32
N THR A 232 -18.97 -5.97 6.16
CA THR A 232 -20.00 -4.96 5.93
C THR A 232 -19.78 -3.80 6.89
N ALA A 233 -19.59 -2.60 6.34
CA ALA A 233 -19.37 -1.38 7.10
C ALA A 233 -20.43 -0.32 6.75
N PRO A 234 -20.85 0.52 7.72
CA PRO A 234 -21.60 1.72 7.40
C PRO A 234 -20.72 2.66 6.58
N ILE A 235 -21.35 3.46 5.72
CA ILE A 235 -20.63 4.41 4.87
C ILE A 235 -20.99 5.86 5.17
N MET A 236 -20.01 6.73 4.95
CA MET A 236 -20.23 8.17 4.82
C MET A 236 -19.95 8.57 3.38
N ARG A 237 -20.88 9.30 2.76
CA ARG A 237 -20.72 9.80 1.39
C ARG A 237 -20.32 11.26 1.41
N SER A 238 -19.32 11.58 0.61
CA SER A 238 -18.88 12.94 0.34
C SER A 238 -18.80 13.15 -1.17
N TYR A 239 -19.03 14.38 -1.59
CA TYR A 239 -18.84 14.79 -2.98
C TYR A 239 -17.74 15.84 -3.03
N ILE A 240 -16.66 15.53 -3.74
CA ILE A 240 -15.49 16.41 -3.86
C ILE A 240 -15.63 17.26 -5.12
N TRP A 241 -15.41 18.56 -5.00
CA TRP A 241 -15.39 19.50 -6.11
C TRP A 241 -14.22 20.48 -6.01
N ASP A 242 -13.27 20.37 -6.94
CA ASP A 242 -12.25 21.39 -7.16
C ASP A 242 -12.76 22.43 -8.17
N ALA A 243 -13.26 23.54 -7.65
CA ALA A 243 -13.91 24.57 -8.44
C ALA A 243 -12.94 25.31 -9.36
N TYR A 244 -11.66 25.38 -8.99
CA TYR A 244 -10.66 26.09 -9.78
C TYR A 244 -10.36 25.35 -11.09
N TYR A 245 -10.19 24.03 -11.04
CA TYR A 245 -9.93 23.23 -12.23
C TYR A 245 -11.22 22.85 -12.98
N GLN A 246 -12.36 22.78 -12.28
CA GLN A 246 -13.64 22.33 -12.84
C GLN A 246 -14.74 23.35 -12.60
N ASN A 247 -14.89 24.32 -13.50
CA ASN A 247 -15.89 25.38 -13.32
C ASN A 247 -17.35 24.87 -13.33
N GLU A 248 -17.66 23.72 -13.93
CA GLU A 248 -19.05 23.19 -14.04
C GLU A 248 -19.17 21.71 -13.59
N GLY A 249 -18.17 21.20 -12.86
CA GLY A 249 -18.09 19.78 -12.47
C GLY A 249 -17.59 18.86 -13.60
N PRO A 250 -17.87 17.55 -13.56
CA PRO A 250 -18.68 16.83 -12.55
C PRO A 250 -17.98 16.72 -11.19
N VAL A 251 -18.76 16.57 -10.12
CA VAL A 251 -18.20 16.26 -8.80
C VAL A 251 -17.72 14.81 -8.74
N THR A 252 -16.79 14.51 -7.84
CA THR A 252 -16.36 13.13 -7.56
C THR A 252 -17.10 12.59 -6.34
N GLU A 253 -17.85 11.50 -6.50
CA GLU A 253 -18.42 10.75 -5.37
C GLU A 253 -17.32 9.97 -4.66
N VAL A 254 -17.25 10.13 -3.35
CA VAL A 254 -16.32 9.43 -2.47
C VAL A 254 -17.10 8.78 -1.34
N VAL A 255 -16.73 7.55 -1.02
CA VAL A 255 -17.33 6.74 0.04
C VAL A 255 -16.27 6.44 1.07
N LYS A 256 -16.52 6.82 2.33
CA LYS A 256 -15.67 6.47 3.47
C LYS A 256 -16.28 5.30 4.23
N ALA A 257 -15.47 4.29 4.52
CA ALA A 257 -15.89 3.08 5.22
C ALA A 257 -14.83 2.65 6.23
N ASN A 258 -15.25 2.22 7.42
CA ASN A 258 -14.32 1.95 8.51
C ASN A 258 -13.93 0.48 8.51
N ASN A 259 -12.62 0.21 8.56
CA ASN A 259 -12.10 -1.12 8.77
C ASN A 259 -12.28 -1.51 10.24
N THR A 260 -13.19 -2.43 10.51
CA THR A 260 -13.46 -3.00 11.84
C THR A 260 -12.85 -4.40 12.03
N MET A 261 -12.18 -4.93 11.01
CA MET A 261 -11.50 -6.22 11.06
C MET A 261 -10.28 -6.17 11.96
N LYS A 262 -9.82 -7.35 12.37
CA LYS A 262 -8.61 -7.47 13.19
C LYS A 262 -7.38 -7.01 12.44
N ASP A 263 -7.30 -7.32 11.15
CA ASP A 263 -6.17 -7.03 10.28
C ASP A 263 -6.49 -5.87 9.33
N PRO A 264 -5.47 -5.15 8.81
CA PRO A 264 -5.67 -4.11 7.82
C PRO A 264 -6.33 -4.62 6.54
N TRP A 265 -6.97 -3.73 5.79
CA TRP A 265 -7.26 -3.99 4.39
C TRP A 265 -5.98 -3.74 3.57
N PRO A 266 -5.42 -4.75 2.88
CA PRO A 266 -4.26 -4.52 2.02
C PRO A 266 -4.63 -3.68 0.79
N ALA A 267 -3.72 -2.85 0.28
CA ALA A 267 -4.03 -2.05 -0.91
C ALA A 267 -4.24 -2.92 -2.16
N GLY A 268 -5.24 -2.61 -2.97
CA GLY A 268 -5.42 -3.24 -4.29
C GLY A 268 -6.74 -2.92 -4.97
N SER A 269 -6.89 -3.42 -6.20
CA SER A 269 -8.00 -3.08 -7.09
C SER A 269 -9.30 -3.79 -6.72
N ALA A 270 -10.41 -3.10 -6.94
CA ALA A 270 -11.77 -3.50 -6.63
C ALA A 270 -12.69 -3.36 -7.83
N LEU A 271 -13.56 -4.35 -8.03
CA LEU A 271 -14.74 -4.20 -8.88
C LEU A 271 -15.86 -3.56 -8.03
N LEU A 272 -16.30 -2.37 -8.43
CA LEU A 272 -17.39 -1.65 -7.76
C LEU A 272 -18.74 -2.03 -8.38
N TYR A 273 -19.66 -2.40 -7.52
CA TYR A 273 -21.05 -2.70 -7.85
C TYR A 273 -21.98 -1.73 -7.13
N LYS A 274 -22.97 -1.19 -7.84
CA LYS A 274 -24.05 -0.36 -7.28
C LYS A 274 -25.37 -1.00 -7.67
N ASN A 275 -26.24 -1.26 -6.69
CA ASN A 275 -27.52 -1.97 -6.90
C ASN A 275 -27.38 -3.34 -7.60
N GLY A 276 -26.26 -4.03 -7.40
CA GLY A 276 -25.98 -5.33 -8.01
C GLY A 276 -25.42 -5.28 -9.43
N GLU A 277 -25.28 -4.09 -10.03
CA GLU A 277 -24.68 -3.91 -11.35
C GLU A 277 -23.24 -3.40 -11.23
N TYR A 278 -22.35 -3.90 -12.09
CA TYR A 278 -20.97 -3.42 -12.18
C TYR A 278 -20.95 -1.98 -12.70
N VAL A 279 -20.17 -1.13 -12.03
CA VAL A 279 -20.04 0.30 -12.37
C VAL A 279 -18.68 0.60 -12.94
N SER A 280 -17.63 0.30 -12.18
CA SER A 280 -16.25 0.69 -12.48
C SER A 280 -15.26 -0.17 -11.69
N GLU A 281 -13.98 -0.05 -12.06
CA GLU A 281 -12.87 -0.49 -11.24
C GLU A 281 -12.41 0.69 -10.37
N VAL A 282 -12.17 0.42 -9.09
CA VAL A 282 -11.70 1.40 -8.09
C VAL A 282 -10.52 0.83 -7.32
N GLU A 283 -9.79 1.67 -6.61
CA GLU A 283 -8.67 1.22 -5.75
C GLU A 283 -9.10 1.24 -4.28
N ILE A 284 -8.79 0.16 -3.56
CA ILE A 284 -8.88 0.12 -2.10
C ILE A 284 -7.53 0.52 -1.54
N PRO A 285 -7.45 1.64 -0.79
CA PRO A 285 -6.20 2.03 -0.15
C PRO A 285 -5.85 1.07 0.99
N PHE A 286 -4.56 1.00 1.33
CA PHE A 286 -4.14 0.32 2.54
C PHE A 286 -4.82 0.98 3.75
N THR A 287 -5.66 0.22 4.46
CA THR A 287 -6.51 0.76 5.54
C THR A 287 -6.22 0.02 6.84
N PRO A 288 -5.45 0.62 7.77
CA PRO A 288 -5.22 0.04 9.09
C PRO A 288 -6.50 -0.29 9.85
N THR A 289 -6.39 -1.23 10.78
CA THR A 289 -7.47 -1.59 11.71
C THR A 289 -7.97 -0.36 12.47
N GLY A 290 -9.29 -0.17 12.51
CA GLY A 290 -9.95 0.93 13.21
C GLY A 290 -9.89 2.28 12.50
N THR A 291 -9.43 2.33 11.25
CA THR A 291 -9.34 3.55 10.45
C THR A 291 -10.31 3.52 9.27
N GLU A 292 -10.50 4.67 8.62
CA GLU A 292 -11.43 4.84 7.51
C GLU A 292 -10.69 4.69 6.17
N ALA A 293 -11.21 3.83 5.29
CA ALA A 293 -10.83 3.80 3.88
C ALA A 293 -11.62 4.85 3.13
N GLU A 294 -10.95 5.59 2.25
CA GLU A 294 -11.59 6.50 1.31
C GLU A 294 -11.59 5.87 -0.08
N ILE A 295 -12.77 5.56 -0.59
CA ILE A 295 -12.98 4.88 -1.88
C ILE A 295 -13.55 5.90 -2.86
N GLU A 296 -12.78 6.24 -3.88
CA GLU A 296 -13.23 7.10 -4.98
C GLU A 296 -14.16 6.30 -5.90
N VAL A 297 -15.46 6.61 -5.89
CA VAL A 297 -16.46 5.95 -6.75
C VAL A 297 -16.35 6.47 -8.18
N GLY A 298 -16.02 7.76 -8.33
CA GLY A 298 -15.81 8.45 -9.59
C GLY A 298 -16.78 9.60 -9.81
N SER A 299 -16.88 10.07 -11.04
CA SER A 299 -17.73 11.21 -11.39
C SER A 299 -19.21 10.96 -11.12
N SER A 300 -19.87 11.94 -10.52
CA SER A 300 -21.30 11.91 -10.23
C SER A 300 -22.02 13.16 -10.76
N ALA A 301 -23.25 12.95 -11.24
CA ALA A 301 -24.17 14.00 -11.66
C ALA A 301 -25.21 14.35 -10.58
N ASP A 302 -25.05 13.77 -9.39
CA ASP A 302 -25.93 13.96 -8.23
C ASP A 302 -25.91 15.41 -7.73
N LEU A 303 -24.78 16.10 -7.89
CA LEU A 303 -24.65 17.53 -7.64
C LEU A 303 -24.29 18.25 -8.94
N LYS A 304 -25.10 19.25 -9.30
CA LYS A 304 -24.74 20.20 -10.35
C LYS A 304 -24.00 21.37 -9.71
N VAL A 305 -22.75 21.59 -10.11
CA VAL A 305 -21.89 22.62 -9.54
C VAL A 305 -21.49 23.66 -10.57
N GLU A 306 -21.25 24.90 -10.14
CA GLU A 306 -20.86 25.99 -11.02
C GLU A 306 -20.02 27.05 -10.30
N ARG A 307 -18.88 27.42 -10.87
CA ARG A 307 -18.03 28.53 -10.45
C ARG A 307 -18.18 29.70 -11.42
N LYS A 308 -18.56 30.87 -10.91
CA LYS A 308 -18.71 32.10 -11.70
C LYS A 308 -17.98 33.27 -11.06
N LEU A 309 -17.35 34.09 -11.89
CA LEU A 309 -16.92 35.44 -11.50
C LEU A 309 -18.18 36.31 -11.34
N ALA A 310 -18.54 36.63 -10.10
CA ALA A 310 -19.71 37.44 -9.79
C ALA A 310 -19.42 38.94 -9.97
N ASN A 311 -18.23 39.39 -9.57
CA ASN A 311 -17.83 40.79 -9.70
C ASN A 311 -16.31 40.92 -9.86
N TYR A 312 -15.89 41.97 -10.58
CA TYR A 312 -14.50 42.38 -10.70
C TYR A 312 -14.43 43.91 -10.72
N THR A 313 -13.58 44.46 -9.87
CA THR A 313 -13.29 45.89 -9.84
C THR A 313 -11.79 46.13 -9.83
N SER A 314 -11.31 47.11 -10.58
CA SER A 314 -9.91 47.52 -10.62
C SER A 314 -9.79 49.03 -10.41
N ALA A 315 -8.84 49.43 -9.59
CA ALA A 315 -8.50 50.82 -9.32
C ALA A 315 -7.00 51.03 -9.46
N GLU A 316 -6.62 52.12 -10.11
CA GLU A 316 -5.22 52.49 -10.31
C GLU A 316 -4.93 53.83 -9.64
N GLU A 317 -3.84 53.89 -8.89
CA GLU A 317 -3.36 55.10 -8.23
C GLU A 317 -1.87 55.31 -8.54
N ILE A 318 -1.47 56.56 -8.76
CA ILE A 318 -0.06 56.92 -8.89
C ILE A 318 0.42 57.47 -7.54
N VAL A 319 1.36 56.77 -6.92
CA VAL A 319 1.98 57.15 -5.65
C VAL A 319 3.42 57.59 -5.91
N THR A 320 3.78 58.77 -5.44
CA THR A 320 5.16 59.28 -5.55
C THR A 320 5.99 58.77 -4.38
N ILE A 321 7.10 58.08 -4.67
CA ILE A 321 8.04 57.58 -3.65
C ILE A 321 9.26 58.50 -3.60
N PRO A 322 9.64 59.02 -2.43
CA PRO A 322 10.88 59.78 -2.25
C PRO A 322 12.10 58.89 -2.49
N GLY A 323 13.01 59.31 -3.37
CA GLY A 323 14.30 58.67 -3.63
C GLY A 323 15.47 59.44 -3.01
N ALA A 324 16.68 58.91 -3.19
CA ALA A 324 17.91 59.57 -2.74
C ALA A 324 18.20 60.85 -3.57
N GLY A 325 18.55 61.95 -2.90
CA GLY A 325 19.03 63.17 -3.56
C GLY A 325 17.99 63.99 -4.35
N ASN A 326 16.78 64.18 -3.80
CA ASN A 326 15.63 64.86 -4.45
C ASN A 326 15.06 64.16 -5.69
N ALA A 327 15.53 62.96 -6.03
CA ALA A 327 14.87 62.14 -7.04
C ALA A 327 13.51 61.64 -6.49
N SER A 328 12.47 61.67 -7.31
CA SER A 328 11.19 61.03 -7.00
C SER A 328 10.86 60.04 -8.10
N SER A 329 10.35 58.87 -7.73
CA SER A 329 9.89 57.86 -8.66
C SER A 329 8.38 57.72 -8.51
N ALA A 330 7.67 57.78 -9.64
CA ALA A 330 6.24 57.50 -9.66
C ALA A 330 6.04 55.98 -9.66
N MET A 331 5.23 55.48 -8.74
CA MET A 331 4.82 54.09 -8.66
C MET A 331 3.35 53.98 -9.00
N LYS A 332 3.01 53.12 -9.94
CA LYS A 332 1.63 52.74 -10.23
C LYS A 332 1.22 51.63 -9.25
N VAL A 333 0.15 51.88 -8.50
CA VAL A 333 -0.48 50.90 -7.61
C VAL A 333 -1.79 50.49 -8.24
N THR A 334 -1.90 49.22 -8.60
CA THR A 334 -3.15 48.64 -9.12
C THR A 334 -3.76 47.76 -8.03
N THR A 335 -5.00 48.06 -7.64
CA THR A 335 -5.79 47.27 -6.69
C THR A 335 -6.93 46.59 -7.43
N GLU A 336 -6.91 45.26 -7.47
CA GLU A 336 -7.93 44.45 -8.11
C GLU A 336 -8.70 43.67 -7.05
N THR A 337 -10.03 43.75 -7.08
CA THR A 337 -10.91 42.97 -6.20
C THR A 337 -11.76 42.05 -7.05
N TRP A 338 -11.76 40.77 -6.70
CA TRP A 338 -12.42 39.69 -7.40
C TRP A 338 -13.41 39.02 -6.47
N THR A 339 -14.67 38.87 -6.90
CA THR A 339 -15.70 38.15 -6.17
C THR A 339 -16.16 36.96 -7.00
N TYR A 340 -16.02 35.76 -6.45
CA TYR A 340 -16.47 34.52 -7.05
C TYR A 340 -17.68 33.97 -6.31
N ARG A 341 -18.59 33.37 -7.06
CA ARG A 341 -19.75 32.65 -6.55
C ARG A 341 -19.70 31.21 -7.03
N LEU A 342 -19.66 30.30 -6.09
CA LEU A 342 -19.75 28.86 -6.29
C LEU A 342 -21.17 28.42 -5.96
N THR A 343 -21.82 27.68 -6.84
CA THR A 343 -23.20 27.19 -6.64
C THR A 343 -23.20 25.68 -6.70
N LEU A 344 -23.85 25.04 -5.74
CA LEU A 344 -24.06 23.59 -5.68
C LEU A 344 -25.56 23.31 -5.61
N LYS A 345 -26.07 22.56 -6.57
CA LYS A 345 -27.47 22.18 -6.64
C LYS A 345 -27.62 20.67 -6.54
N SER A 346 -28.29 20.22 -5.49
CA SER A 346 -28.53 18.81 -5.22
C SER A 346 -29.68 18.24 -6.05
N ASN A 347 -29.41 17.10 -6.68
CA ASN A 347 -30.43 16.21 -7.24
C ASN A 347 -30.68 14.99 -6.34
N ILE A 348 -30.13 15.00 -5.13
CA ILE A 348 -30.15 13.89 -4.19
C ILE A 348 -31.40 13.98 -3.30
N ASP A 349 -31.97 12.84 -2.95
CA ASP A 349 -33.16 12.71 -2.08
C ASP A 349 -32.81 12.46 -0.59
N ARG A 350 -31.54 12.62 -0.21
CA ARG A 350 -31.02 12.47 1.16
C ARG A 350 -29.98 13.57 1.45
N ASN A 351 -29.64 13.74 2.72
CA ASN A 351 -28.54 14.62 3.11
C ASN A 351 -27.22 14.12 2.50
N ALA A 352 -26.39 15.05 2.06
CA ALA A 352 -25.07 14.78 1.52
C ALA A 352 -24.04 15.75 2.11
N THR A 353 -22.79 15.33 2.15
CA THR A 353 -21.68 16.25 2.43
C THR A 353 -20.99 16.60 1.12
N ALA A 354 -20.64 17.87 0.93
CA ALA A 354 -19.82 18.32 -0.18
C ALA A 354 -18.52 18.96 0.35
N GLU A 355 -17.39 18.50 -0.18
CA GLU A 355 -16.06 19.07 0.06
C GLU A 355 -15.69 19.90 -1.16
N VAL A 356 -15.61 21.22 -1.00
CA VAL A 356 -15.39 22.17 -2.09
C VAL A 356 -14.05 22.85 -1.88
N SER A 357 -13.23 22.90 -2.92
CA SER A 357 -11.97 23.65 -2.90
C SER A 357 -11.91 24.67 -4.04
N ASP A 358 -11.26 25.80 -3.78
CA ASP A 358 -10.91 26.80 -4.79
C ASP A 358 -9.58 27.45 -4.39
N ILE A 359 -9.02 28.29 -5.27
CA ILE A 359 -7.78 28.99 -4.99
C ILE A 359 -7.90 30.51 -5.19
N LYS A 360 -7.03 31.22 -4.47
CA LYS A 360 -6.70 32.63 -4.65
C LYS A 360 -5.22 32.79 -5.00
N PRO A 361 -4.82 33.86 -5.70
CA PRO A 361 -3.41 34.15 -5.96
C PRO A 361 -2.58 34.28 -4.67
N LEU A 362 -1.30 33.91 -4.71
CA LEU A 362 -0.41 33.93 -3.53
C LEU A 362 -0.32 35.30 -2.83
N LYS A 363 -0.36 36.39 -3.60
CA LYS A 363 -0.31 37.77 -3.07
C LYS A 363 -1.69 38.36 -2.77
N ALA A 364 -2.75 37.56 -2.89
CA ALA A 364 -4.10 38.01 -2.63
C ALA A 364 -4.43 37.99 -1.14
N GLU A 365 -5.11 39.03 -0.67
CA GLU A 365 -5.72 39.09 0.64
C GLU A 365 -7.20 38.68 0.53
N LEU A 366 -7.66 37.72 1.34
CA LEU A 366 -9.07 37.38 1.41
C LEU A 366 -9.83 38.47 2.18
N ILE A 367 -10.86 39.04 1.57
CA ILE A 367 -11.63 40.16 2.13
C ILE A 367 -12.90 39.67 2.82
N ALA A 368 -13.60 38.72 2.21
CA ALA A 368 -14.81 38.12 2.74
C ALA A 368 -15.00 36.73 2.14
N ALA A 369 -15.62 35.83 2.89
CA ALA A 369 -16.09 34.53 2.42
C ALA A 369 -17.33 34.12 3.22
N GLU A 370 -18.40 33.73 2.54
CA GLU A 370 -19.60 33.22 3.16
C GLU A 370 -20.07 31.95 2.42
N PRO A 371 -20.13 30.79 3.10
CA PRO A 371 -19.63 30.54 4.46
C PRO A 371 -18.10 30.70 4.57
N GLU A 372 -17.60 30.86 5.80
CA GLU A 372 -16.15 30.87 6.06
C GLU A 372 -15.55 29.49 5.70
N PRO A 373 -14.35 29.47 5.08
CA PRO A 373 -13.66 28.22 4.77
C PRO A 373 -13.22 27.50 6.06
N VAL A 374 -13.31 26.18 6.06
CA VAL A 374 -12.87 25.35 7.20
C VAL A 374 -11.35 25.24 7.26
N GLU A 375 -10.69 25.31 6.11
CA GLU A 375 -9.24 25.39 6.00
C GLU A 375 -8.84 26.47 4.98
N MET A 376 -7.75 27.18 5.27
CA MET A 376 -7.21 28.21 4.39
C MET A 376 -5.69 28.15 4.43
N THR A 377 -5.08 28.05 3.24
CA THR A 377 -3.64 28.17 3.05
C THR A 377 -3.30 29.48 2.34
N ALA A 378 -2.04 29.69 1.97
CA ALA A 378 -1.63 30.89 1.23
C ALA A 378 -2.42 31.06 -0.09
N THR A 379 -2.76 29.95 -0.76
CA THR A 379 -3.53 29.96 -2.02
C THR A 379 -4.84 29.20 -1.93
N GLY A 380 -4.94 28.14 -1.14
CA GLY A 380 -6.15 27.30 -1.05
C GLY A 380 -7.23 27.89 -0.14
N LEU A 381 -8.48 27.56 -0.47
CA LEU A 381 -9.69 27.79 0.28
C LEU A 381 -10.53 26.50 0.23
N ASP A 382 -10.85 25.94 1.39
CA ASP A 382 -11.55 24.66 1.49
C ASP A 382 -12.82 24.80 2.34
N TRP A 383 -13.92 24.23 1.88
CA TRP A 383 -15.22 24.22 2.54
C TRP A 383 -15.75 22.80 2.69
N LYS A 384 -16.42 22.54 3.82
CA LYS A 384 -17.20 21.33 4.04
C LYS A 384 -18.65 21.72 4.31
N LEU A 385 -19.54 21.37 3.39
CA LEU A 385 -20.95 21.76 3.40
C LEU A 385 -21.83 20.54 3.66
N GLU A 386 -22.83 20.70 4.52
CA GLU A 386 -23.98 19.81 4.52
C GLU A 386 -24.99 20.33 3.49
N ILE A 387 -25.43 19.44 2.59
CA ILE A 387 -26.38 19.72 1.53
C ILE A 387 -27.64 18.92 1.80
N LEU A 388 -28.76 19.59 2.04
CA LEU A 388 -30.06 18.96 2.25
C LEU A 388 -30.63 18.41 0.93
N PRO A 389 -31.62 17.49 1.00
CA PRO A 389 -32.28 16.95 -0.18
C PRO A 389 -32.81 18.06 -1.08
N ARG A 390 -32.47 18.01 -2.37
CA ARG A 390 -32.91 18.97 -3.40
C ARG A 390 -32.55 20.44 -3.12
N GLU A 391 -31.64 20.70 -2.19
CA GLU A 391 -31.21 22.06 -1.83
C GLU A 391 -30.27 22.67 -2.88
N GLU A 392 -30.23 24.00 -2.90
CA GLU A 392 -29.22 24.77 -3.60
C GLU A 392 -28.45 25.63 -2.59
N VAL A 393 -27.13 25.44 -2.54
CA VAL A 393 -26.21 26.14 -1.63
C VAL A 393 -25.24 26.97 -2.47
N ALA A 394 -24.83 28.12 -1.94
CA ALA A 394 -23.82 28.95 -2.59
C ALA A 394 -22.71 29.33 -1.62
N ILE A 395 -21.49 29.41 -2.14
CA ILE A 395 -20.34 30.04 -1.49
C ILE A 395 -20.03 31.31 -2.26
N GLU A 396 -19.90 32.44 -1.58
CA GLU A 396 -19.40 33.67 -2.17
C GLU A 396 -18.12 34.10 -1.45
N TYR A 397 -17.04 34.33 -2.18
CA TYR A 397 -15.79 34.81 -1.60
C TYR A 397 -15.17 35.92 -2.45
N THR A 398 -14.53 36.85 -1.76
CA THR A 398 -13.89 38.03 -2.34
C THR A 398 -12.44 38.11 -1.91
N TYR A 399 -11.52 38.28 -2.86
CA TYR A 399 -10.12 38.56 -2.58
C TYR A 399 -9.64 39.82 -3.29
N ARG A 400 -8.57 40.42 -2.77
CA ARG A 400 -7.94 41.62 -3.30
C ARG A 400 -6.47 41.37 -3.61
N VAL A 401 -6.02 41.79 -4.78
CA VAL A 401 -4.61 41.78 -5.20
C VAL A 401 -4.13 43.21 -5.33
N VAL A 402 -2.96 43.52 -4.77
CA VAL A 402 -2.31 44.82 -4.89
C VAL A 402 -0.98 44.65 -5.61
N THR A 403 -0.87 45.22 -6.81
CA THR A 403 0.34 45.20 -7.63
C THR A 403 0.97 46.59 -7.64
N ARG A 404 2.30 46.63 -7.57
CA ARG A 404 3.10 47.86 -7.50
C ARG A 404 4.16 47.85 -8.60
N GLU A 405 4.07 48.79 -9.52
CA GLU A 405 4.98 48.91 -10.66
C GLU A 405 5.68 50.27 -10.64
N VAL A 406 7.01 50.28 -10.70
CA VAL A 406 7.77 51.53 -10.80
C VAL A 406 7.68 52.03 -12.24
N MET A 407 7.17 53.24 -12.44
CA MET A 407 7.15 53.86 -13.75
C MET A 407 8.56 54.31 -14.11
N ALA A 408 9.05 53.90 -15.29
CA ALA A 408 10.36 54.29 -15.77
C ALA A 408 10.51 55.82 -15.75
N SER A 409 11.57 56.33 -15.11
CA SER A 409 11.89 57.76 -15.15
C SER A 409 12.18 58.14 -16.61
N GLY A 410 11.38 59.04 -17.18
CA GLY A 410 11.68 59.63 -18.48
C GLY A 410 13.09 60.21 -18.47
N ARG A 411 13.90 59.83 -19.46
CA ARG A 411 15.25 60.35 -19.70
C ARG A 411 15.23 61.83 -20.06
#